data_AF-A0A1X0VBP5-F1
#
_entry.id   AF-A0A1X0VBP5-F1
#
_cell.length_a   1.000
_cell.length_b   1.000
_cell.length_c   1.000
_cell.angle_alpha   90.00
_cell.angle_beta   90.00
_cell.angle_gamma   90.00
#
_symmetry.space_group_name_H-M   'P 1'
#
loop_
_entity.id
_entity.type
_entity.pdbx_description
1 polymer ?
#
loop_
_entity_poly.entity_id
_entity_poly.type
_entity_poly.pdbx_seq_one_letter_code
_entity_poly.pdbx_strand_id
1 'polypeptide(L)'
;MRNVYFIKNPDFPNISEIKSRISKYDFQVVKASAKEIDFMVVDNLKYSQQIQKRISKLESEHSLIKVTTKDFLKRFGFNPDERFIHWQQYPNFNPWNGEKVQIWNDEIVDLNF
;
A
#
# COMPACT_ATOMS: atom_id res chain seq x y z
N MET A 1 -10.59 -15.22 2.73
CA MET A 1 -9.50 -14.32 3.17
C MET A 1 -8.37 -14.43 2.16
N ARG A 2 -7.82 -13.31 1.67
CA ARG A 2 -6.79 -13.26 0.61
C ARG A 2 -5.42 -12.96 1.20
N ASN A 3 -4.40 -13.68 0.78
CA ASN A 3 -3.02 -13.59 1.27
C ASN A 3 -2.27 -12.45 0.59
N VAL A 4 -1.76 -11.50 1.38
CA VAL A 4 -1.04 -10.33 0.91
C VAL A 4 0.37 -10.34 1.44
N TYR A 5 1.34 -10.29 0.54
CA TYR A 5 2.73 -10.12 0.88
C TYR A 5 3.19 -8.70 0.54
N PHE A 6 3.67 -7.98 1.55
CA PHE A 6 4.25 -6.64 1.36
C PHE A 6 5.76 -6.73 1.24
N ILE A 7 6.30 -6.21 0.15
CA ILE A 7 7.73 -5.94 0.05
C ILE A 7 8.00 -4.62 0.76
N LYS A 8 8.93 -4.64 1.72
CA LYS A 8 9.28 -3.44 2.50
C LYS A 8 9.73 -2.33 1.54
N ASN A 9 8.94 -1.27 1.42
CA ASN A 9 9.30 -0.04 0.74
C ASN A 9 9.85 0.96 1.77
N PRO A 10 11.12 1.40 1.68
CA PRO A 10 11.64 2.43 2.57
C PRO A 10 10.90 3.78 2.46
N ASP A 11 10.33 4.09 1.30
CA ASP A 11 9.58 5.34 1.06
C ASP A 11 8.16 5.29 1.64
N PHE A 12 7.74 4.12 2.17
CA PHE A 12 6.44 3.94 2.81
C PHE A 12 6.63 3.53 4.29
N PRO A 13 6.95 4.49 5.19
CA PRO A 13 7.32 4.19 6.58
C PRO A 13 6.19 3.54 7.39
N ASN A 14 4.94 3.68 6.97
CA ASN A 14 3.74 3.35 7.76
C ASN A 14 3.12 1.99 7.42
N ILE A 15 3.88 1.08 6.80
CA ILE A 15 3.38 -0.22 6.35
C ILE A 15 2.82 -1.11 7.47
N SER A 16 3.33 -0.95 8.71
CA SER A 16 2.86 -1.70 9.88
C SER A 16 1.41 -1.38 10.26
N GLU A 17 0.97 -0.14 10.04
CA GLU A 17 -0.39 0.27 10.37
C GLU A 17 -1.39 -0.10 9.27
N ILE A 18 -0.95 -0.10 8.01
CA ILE A 18 -1.72 -0.71 6.92
C ILE A 18 -1.97 -2.19 7.24
N LYS A 19 -0.92 -2.92 7.65
CA LYS A 19 -1.00 -4.36 7.97
C LYS A 19 -2.02 -4.66 9.08
N SER A 20 -2.11 -3.82 10.12
CA SER A 20 -3.06 -4.03 11.22
C SER A 20 -4.51 -3.72 10.85
N ARG A 21 -4.74 -2.94 9.79
CA ARG A 21 -6.08 -2.52 9.35
C ARG A 21 -6.63 -3.36 8.23
N ILE A 22 -5.81 -3.81 7.27
CA ILE A 22 -6.29 -4.65 6.16
C ILE A 22 -6.80 -6.03 6.61
N SER A 23 -6.37 -6.49 7.79
CA SER A 23 -6.91 -7.68 8.46
C SER A 23 -8.42 -7.59 8.72
N LYS A 24 -8.98 -6.38 8.76
CA LYS A 24 -10.42 -6.13 8.90
C LYS A 24 -11.19 -6.19 7.58
N TYR A 25 -10.51 -6.33 6.44
CA TYR A 25 -11.09 -6.24 5.09
C TYR A 25 -10.91 -7.53 4.28
N ASP A 26 -10.92 -8.71 4.93
CA ASP A 26 -10.70 -10.03 4.32
C ASP A 26 -9.31 -10.28 3.71
N PHE A 27 -8.28 -9.55 4.14
CA PHE A 27 -6.90 -9.81 3.75
C PHE A 27 -6.05 -10.26 4.94
N GLN A 28 -5.15 -11.20 4.69
CA GLN A 28 -4.17 -11.64 5.65
C GLN A 28 -2.78 -11.25 5.20
N VAL A 29 -2.04 -10.55 6.06
CA VAL A 29 -0.63 -10.28 5.80
C VAL A 29 0.16 -11.56 6.03
N VAL A 30 0.84 -12.02 4.99
CA VAL A 30 1.65 -13.24 5.04
C VAL A 30 3.14 -12.93 4.86
N LYS A 31 3.99 -13.91 5.16
CA LYS A 31 5.43 -13.86 4.85
C LYS A 31 5.66 -14.45 3.46
N ALA A 32 6.81 -14.18 2.84
CA ALA A 32 7.11 -14.76 1.52
C ALA A 32 7.27 -16.28 1.49
N SER A 33 7.36 -16.93 2.66
CA SER A 33 7.37 -18.39 2.77
C SER A 33 5.96 -18.98 2.90
N ALA A 34 4.92 -18.18 2.67
CA ALA A 34 3.55 -18.65 2.71
C ALA A 34 3.30 -19.64 1.58
N LYS A 35 2.43 -20.63 1.84
CA LYS A 35 2.03 -21.63 0.85
C LYS A 35 1.34 -20.97 -0.36
N GLU A 36 0.63 -19.87 -0.13
CA GLU A 36 -0.14 -19.16 -1.14
C GLU A 36 -0.04 -17.65 -0.90
N ILE A 37 0.09 -16.89 -2.00
CA ILE A 37 0.14 -15.44 -2.00
C ILE A 37 -0.75 -14.97 -3.15
N ASP A 38 -1.85 -14.29 -2.83
CA ASP A 38 -2.79 -13.76 -3.82
C ASP A 38 -2.34 -12.39 -4.35
N PHE A 39 -1.79 -11.55 -3.45
CA PHE A 39 -1.32 -10.21 -3.77
C PHE A 39 0.10 -10.00 -3.31
N MET A 40 0.91 -9.43 -4.19
CA MET A 40 2.23 -8.93 -3.86
C MET A 40 2.25 -7.42 -4.02
N VAL A 41 2.39 -6.70 -2.90
CA VAL A 41 2.46 -5.25 -2.88
C VAL A 41 3.92 -4.82 -3.06
N VAL A 42 4.18 -4.18 -4.19
CA VAL A 42 5.50 -3.76 -4.66
C VAL A 42 5.38 -2.32 -5.13
N ASP A 43 5.95 -1.39 -4.37
CA ASP A 43 6.08 -0.03 -4.83
C ASP A 43 7.33 0.09 -5.67
N ASN A 44 7.20 0.74 -6.82
CA ASN A 44 8.33 0.94 -7.70
C ASN A 44 9.29 1.92 -7.01
N LEU A 45 10.56 1.51 -6.86
CA LEU A 45 11.80 2.30 -6.97
C LEU A 45 12.97 1.55 -6.27
N LYS A 46 13.95 1.11 -7.09
CA LYS A 46 15.32 0.73 -6.68
C LYS A 46 15.47 -0.39 -5.62
N TYR A 47 14.69 -1.47 -5.72
CA TYR A 47 14.98 -2.67 -4.93
C TYR A 47 16.37 -3.24 -5.23
N SER A 48 17.08 -3.71 -4.19
CA SER A 48 18.34 -4.43 -4.35
C SER A 48 18.16 -5.68 -5.21
N GLN A 49 19.23 -6.17 -5.84
CA GLN A 49 19.19 -7.40 -6.64
C GLN A 49 18.63 -8.60 -5.85
N GLN A 50 18.86 -8.66 -4.53
CA GLN A 50 18.31 -9.71 -3.67
C GLN A 50 16.77 -9.65 -3.60
N ILE A 51 16.20 -8.46 -3.49
CA ILE A 51 14.75 -8.28 -3.46
C ILE A 51 14.15 -8.55 -4.84
N GLN A 52 14.82 -8.13 -5.92
CA GLN A 52 14.39 -8.44 -7.29
C GLN A 52 14.35 -9.95 -7.56
N LYS A 53 15.39 -10.70 -7.16
CA LYS A 53 15.38 -12.17 -7.24
C LYS A 53 14.23 -12.80 -6.46
N ARG A 54 13.92 -12.26 -5.27
CA ARG A 54 12.78 -12.72 -4.47
C ARG A 54 11.45 -12.45 -5.15
N ILE A 55 11.27 -11.27 -5.76
CA ILE A 55 10.08 -10.93 -6.56
C ILE A 55 9.88 -11.96 -7.67
N SER A 56 10.91 -12.19 -8.50
CA SER A 56 10.83 -13.14 -9.60
C SER A 56 10.55 -14.57 -9.15
N LYS A 57 11.14 -14.99 -8.02
CA LYS A 57 10.85 -16.29 -7.42
C LYS A 57 9.37 -16.42 -7.05
N LEU A 58 8.81 -15.42 -6.36
CA LEU A 58 7.40 -15.45 -5.95
C LEU A 58 6.45 -15.40 -7.16
N GLU A 59 6.77 -14.62 -8.20
CA GLU A 59 6.02 -14.60 -9.46
C GLU A 59 6.01 -15.96 -10.17
N SER A 60 7.05 -16.79 -9.98
CA SER A 60 7.12 -18.15 -10.54
C SER A 60 6.44 -19.22 -9.68
N GLU A 61 6.37 -19.03 -8.36
CA GLU A 61 5.84 -20.02 -7.41
C GLU A 61 4.34 -19.84 -7.12
N HIS A 62 3.80 -18.65 -7.36
CA HIS A 62 2.41 -18.31 -7.03
C HIS A 62 1.70 -17.63 -8.20
N SER A 63 0.40 -17.90 -8.35
CA SER A 63 -0.49 -17.13 -9.24
C SER A 63 -0.91 -15.84 -8.54
N LEU A 64 0.02 -14.89 -8.40
CA LEU A 64 -0.16 -13.67 -7.63
C LEU A 64 -0.46 -12.45 -8.52
N ILE A 65 -1.16 -11.46 -7.96
CA ILE A 65 -1.33 -10.15 -8.57
C ILE A 65 -0.33 -9.18 -7.95
N LYS A 66 0.55 -8.62 -8.78
CA LYS A 66 1.46 -7.56 -8.40
C LYS A 66 0.79 -6.20 -8.50
N VAL A 67 0.85 -5.42 -7.42
CA VAL A 67 0.22 -4.09 -7.34
C VAL A 67 1.10 -3.13 -6.54
N THR A 68 0.97 -1.83 -6.80
CA THR A 68 1.57 -0.79 -5.94
C THR A 68 0.78 -0.68 -4.64
N THR A 69 1.37 -0.09 -3.60
CA THR A 69 0.65 0.22 -2.34
C THR A 69 -0.52 1.15 -2.63
N LYS A 70 -0.35 2.13 -3.52
CA LYS A 70 -1.43 3.03 -3.96
C LYS A 70 -2.60 2.27 -4.59
N ASP A 71 -2.33 1.41 -5.57
CA ASP A 71 -3.38 0.65 -6.26
C ASP A 71 -4.01 -0.40 -5.35
N PHE A 72 -3.22 -1.00 -4.47
CA PHE A 72 -3.72 -1.91 -3.45
C PHE A 72 -4.72 -1.19 -2.56
N LEU A 73 -4.37 -0.04 -1.98
CA LEU A 73 -5.22 0.77 -1.11
C LEU A 73 -6.50 1.27 -1.82
N LYS A 74 -6.41 1.65 -3.10
CA LYS A 74 -7.58 2.00 -3.92
C LYS A 74 -8.61 0.89 -4.03
N ARG A 75 -8.19 -0.39 -4.03
CA ARG A 75 -9.12 -1.54 -4.03
C ARG A 75 -9.95 -1.64 -2.74
N PHE A 76 -9.57 -0.93 -1.68
CA PHE A 76 -10.31 -0.82 -0.42
C PHE A 76 -11.13 0.47 -0.31
N GLY A 77 -11.15 1.30 -1.36
CA GLY A 77 -11.82 2.60 -1.33
C GLY A 77 -11.00 3.73 -0.72
N PHE A 78 -9.71 3.51 -0.41
CA PHE A 78 -8.80 4.59 -0.01
C PHE A 78 -8.27 5.32 -1.24
N ASN A 79 -8.11 6.64 -1.18
CA ASN A 79 -7.41 7.40 -2.22
C ASN A 79 -6.15 8.03 -1.63
N PRO A 80 -5.03 7.28 -1.55
CA PRO A 80 -3.83 7.77 -0.89
C PRO A 80 -3.15 8.86 -1.74
N ASP A 81 -3.13 10.09 -1.21
CA ASP A 81 -2.33 11.23 -1.66
C ASP A 81 -1.02 11.33 -0.85
N GLU A 82 -0.19 12.36 -1.08
CA GLU A 82 1.06 12.53 -0.32
C GLU A 82 0.83 12.68 1.19
N ARG A 83 -0.31 13.27 1.59
CA ARG A 83 -0.70 13.37 3.00
C ARG A 83 -0.99 12.01 3.60
N PHE A 84 -1.59 11.09 2.84
CA PHE A 84 -1.76 9.71 3.28
C PHE A 84 -0.42 9.01 3.53
N ILE A 85 0.56 9.22 2.65
CA ILE A 85 1.90 8.60 2.77
C ILE A 85 2.65 9.19 3.98
N HIS A 86 2.54 10.51 4.17
CA HIS A 86 3.27 11.29 5.17
C HIS A 86 2.41 11.78 6.34
N TRP A 87 1.27 11.15 6.62
CA TRP A 87 0.28 11.63 7.58
C TRP A 87 0.79 11.96 8.99
N GLN A 88 1.89 11.34 9.44
CA GLN A 88 2.57 11.69 10.69
C GLN A 88 3.10 13.14 10.71
N GLN A 89 3.31 13.73 9.54
CA GLN A 89 3.69 15.14 9.34
C GLN A 89 2.47 16.07 9.31
N TYR A 90 1.25 15.52 9.30
CA TYR A 90 -0.02 16.25 9.24
C TYR A 90 -0.87 15.93 10.49
N PRO A 91 -0.67 16.64 11.61
CA PRO A 91 -1.27 16.28 12.91
C PRO A 91 -2.81 16.27 12.94
N ASN A 92 -3.46 16.94 11.99
CA ASN A 92 -4.91 16.98 11.85
C ASN A 92 -5.47 16.00 10.81
N PHE A 93 -4.61 15.25 10.12
CA PHE A 93 -5.01 14.32 9.07
C PHE A 93 -5.12 12.90 9.63
N ASN A 94 -6.35 12.37 9.66
CA ASN A 94 -6.63 10.99 10.01
C ASN A 94 -7.24 10.28 8.79
N PRO A 95 -6.46 9.51 8.01
CA PRO A 95 -6.93 8.81 6.81
C PRO A 95 -7.87 7.64 7.11
N TRP A 96 -8.23 7.44 8.39
CA TRP A 96 -8.97 6.27 8.85
C TRP A 96 -10.30 6.57 9.53
N ASN A 97 -10.65 7.83 9.76
CA ASN A 97 -12.01 8.17 10.16
C ASN A 97 -12.90 7.95 8.94
N GLY A 98 -13.91 7.09 9.10
CA GLY A 98 -14.71 6.47 8.03
C GLY A 98 -15.57 7.40 7.17
N GLU A 99 -15.20 8.66 7.03
CA GLU A 99 -15.58 9.41 5.85
C GLU A 99 -14.90 8.75 4.64
N LYS A 100 -15.62 8.62 3.52
CA LYS A 100 -14.95 8.39 2.24
C LYS A 100 -13.81 9.41 2.19
N VAL A 101 -12.62 9.01 1.73
CA VAL A 101 -11.61 9.97 1.29
C VAL A 101 -12.21 10.72 0.09
N GLN A 102 -13.15 11.61 0.36
CA GLN A 102 -13.49 12.71 -0.50
C GLN A 102 -12.23 13.53 -0.51
N ILE A 103 -11.71 13.71 -1.72
CA ILE A 103 -10.69 14.70 -1.96
C ILE A 103 -11.35 16.02 -1.58
N TRP A 104 -11.15 16.47 -0.34
CA TRP A 104 -11.38 17.85 0.03
C TRP A 104 -10.28 18.62 -0.71
N ASN A 105 -10.63 19.04 -1.93
CA ASN A 105 -10.07 20.23 -2.55
C ASN A 105 -10.52 21.39 -1.68
N ASP A 106 -9.79 21.66 -0.60
CA ASP A 106 -9.85 22.98 0.02
C ASP A 106 -8.62 23.74 -0.48
N GLU A 107 -8.90 24.53 -1.52
CA GLU A 107 -8.26 25.76 -2.00
C GLU A 107 -6.75 26.03 -1.77
N ILE A 108 -6.17 26.68 -2.79
CA ILE A 108 -4.78 27.16 -3.02
C ILE A 108 -4.06 26.22 -4.02
N VAL A 109 -3.98 26.53 -5.32
CA VAL A 109 -3.48 27.78 -5.91
C VAL A 109 -4.33 28.21 -7.10
N ASP A 110 -4.79 29.45 -7.03
CA ASP A 110 -5.22 30.26 -8.17
C ASP A 110 -4.03 30.43 -9.13
N LEU A 111 -3.94 29.60 -10.17
CA LEU A 111 -3.01 29.81 -11.27
C LEU A 111 -3.74 30.65 -12.32
N ASN A 112 -3.83 31.96 -12.04
CA ASN A 112 -3.99 32.94 -13.10
C ASN A 112 -2.82 32.81 -14.09
N PHE A 113 -3.20 32.93 -15.36
CA PHE A 113 -2.40 32.90 -16.59
C PHE A 113 -1.01 33.54 -16.52
#